data_AF-A0A3L7AEF9-F1
#
_entry.id   AF-A0A3L7AEF9-F1
#
_cell.length_a   1.000
_cell.length_b   1.000
_cell.length_c   1.000
_cell.angle_alpha   90.00
_cell.angle_beta   90.00
_cell.angle_gamma   90.00
#
_symmetry.space_group_name_H-M   'P 1'
#
loop_
_entity.id
_entity.type
_entity.pdbx_description
1 polymer ?
#
loop_
_entity_poly.entity_id
_entity_poly.type
_entity_poly.pdbx_seq_one_letter_code
_entity_poly.pdbx_strand_id
1 'polypeptide(L)' 'MALTDMALRNAKPQDKPYKLFDGGGLHLLVNPTGSRVW' A
#
# COMPACT_ATOMS: atom_id res chain seq x y z
N MET A 1 12.44 3.71 -0.38
CA MET A 1 12.95 2.41 0.08
C MET A 1 11.98 1.38 -0.45
N ALA A 2 12.46 0.30 -1.05
CA ALA A 2 11.57 -0.72 -1.61
C ALA A 2 10.69 -1.32 -0.51
N LEU A 3 9.40 -1.45 -0.81
CA LEU A 3 8.46 -2.25 -0.04
C LEU A 3 8.87 -3.72 -0.13
N THR A 4 8.66 -4.41 0.98
CA THR A 4 8.87 -5.86 1.04
C THR A 4 7.54 -6.58 0.83
N ASP A 5 7.60 -7.83 0.36
CA ASP A 5 6.43 -8.71 0.31
C ASP A 5 5.71 -8.78 1.67
N MET A 6 6.46 -8.82 2.77
CA MET A 6 5.90 -8.79 4.12
C MET A 6 5.12 -7.49 4.41
N ALA A 7 5.63 -6.33 4.00
CA ALA A 7 4.91 -5.06 4.15
C ALA A 7 3.61 -5.05 3.33
N LEU A 8 3.62 -5.61 2.11
CA LEU A 8 2.43 -5.73 1.26
C LEU A 8 1.36 -6.67 1.83
N ARG A 9 1.77 -7.80 2.42
CA ARG A 9 0.87 -8.75 3.09
C ARG A 9 0.24 -8.17 4.35
N ASN A 10 1.00 -7.35 5.08
CA ASN A 10 0.55 -6.71 6.31
C ASN A 10 -0.24 -5.41 6.08
N ALA A 11 -0.29 -4.90 4.84
CA ALA A 11 -1.05 -3.72 4.48
C ALA A 11 -2.57 -4.00 4.54
N LYS A 12 -3.20 -3.57 5.64
CA LYS A 12 -4.63 -3.73 5.88
C LYS A 12 -5.41 -2.48 5.49
N PRO A 13 -6.65 -2.62 4.99
CA PRO A 13 -7.54 -1.49 4.80
C PRO A 13 -7.71 -0.65 6.06
N GLN A 14 -7.86 0.65 5.86
CA GLN A 14 -8.14 1.62 6.91
C GLN A 14 -9.37 2.44 6.52
N ASP A 15 -9.88 3.26 7.43
CA ASP A 15 -11.07 4.11 7.19
C ASP A 15 -10.87 5.10 6.04
N LYS A 16 -9.62 5.43 5.70
CA LYS A 16 -9.25 6.32 4.60
C LYS A 16 -8.19 5.68 3.72
N PRO A 17 -8.21 5.96 2.40
CA PRO A 17 -7.15 5.51 1.51
C PRO A 17 -5.79 6.02 1.96
N TYR A 18 -4.77 5.17 1.89
CA TYR A 18 -3.40 5.54 2.24
C TYR A 18 -2.38 4.93 1.27
N LYS A 19 -1.18 5.53 1.25
CA LYS A 19 -0.10 5.18 0.32
C LYS A 19 1.06 4.54 1.05
N LEU A 20 1.57 3.44 0.51
CA LEU A 20 2.83 2.82 0.90
C LEU A 20 3.83 3.05 -0.23
N PHE A 21 4.89 3.83 0.00
CA PHE A 21 5.83 4.19 -1.05
C PHE A 21 6.91 3.12 -1.23
N ASP A 22 7.10 2.68 -2.47
CA ASP A 22 8.13 1.71 -2.89
C ASP A 22 9.43 2.41 -3.36
N GLY A 23 9.33 3.71 -3.64
CA GLY A 23 10.45 4.53 -4.09
C GLY A 23 10.29 4.98 -5.53
N GLY A 24 11.06 5.98 -5.95
CA GLY A 24 10.98 6.54 -7.31
C GLY A 24 9.60 7.11 -7.68
N GLY A 25 8.75 7.42 -6.69
CA GLY A 25 7.37 7.87 -6.90
C GLY A 25 6.32 6.75 -6.97
N LEU A 26 6.74 5.48 -7.09
CA LEU A 26 5.84 4.32 -7.05
C LEU A 26 5.30 4.13 -5.62
N HIS A 27 4.01 3.79 -5.51
CA HIS A 27 3.37 3.51 -4.24
C HIS A 27 2.20 2.53 -4.40
N LEU A 28 1.95 1.71 -3.39
CA LEU A 28 0.70 0.99 -3.29
C LEU A 28 -0.36 1.88 -2.63
N LEU A 29 -1.47 2.15 -3.32
CA LEU A 29 -2.68 2.71 -2.76
C LEU A 29 -3.56 1.59 -2.19
N VAL A 30 -3.83 1.67 -0.89
CA VAL A 30 -4.72 0.74 -0.19
C VAL A 30 -6.04 1.45 0.08
N ASN A 31 -7.14 0.89 -0.43
CA ASN A 31 -8.48 1.46 -0.24
C ASN A 31 -9.21 0.82 0.95
N PRO A 32 -10.15 1.54 1.58
CA PRO A 32 -11.00 1.00 2.64
C PRO A 32 -11.76 -0.28 2.24
N THR A 33 -12.05 -0.44 0.94
CA THR A 33 -12.76 -1.60 0.39
C THR A 33 -11.92 -2.87 0.28
N GLY A 34 -10.61 -2.81 0.59
CA GLY A 34 -9.70 -3.95 0.42
C GLY A 34 -8.94 -3.96 -0.90
N SER A 35 -9.34 -3.14 -1.88
CA SER A 35 -8.59 -3.05 -3.13
C SER A 35 -7.22 -2.41 -2.90
N ARG A 36 -6.22 -2.96 -3.59
CA ARG A 36 -4.83 -2.52 -3.54
C ARG A 36 -4.36 -2.32 -4.97
N VAL A 37 -3.89 -1.13 -5.29
CA VAL A 37 -3.44 -0.75 -6.64
C VAL A 37 -2.08 -0.08 -6.55
N TRP A 38 -1.21 -0.33 -7.53
CA TRP A 38 0.09 0.31 -7.67
C TRP A 38 0.00 1.64 -8.42
#